data_AF-A0A450T5Z7-F1
#
_entry.id   AF-A0A450T5Z7-F1
#
_cell.length_a   1.000
_cell.length_b   1.000
_cell.length_c   1.000
_cell.angle_alpha   90.00
_cell.angle_beta   90.00
_cell.angle_gamma   90.00
#
_symmetry.space_group_name_H-M   'P 1'
#
loop_
_entity.id
_entity.type
_entity.pdbx_description
1 polymer ?
#
loop_
_entity_poly.entity_id
_entity_poly.type
_entity_poly.pdbx_seq_one_letter_code
_entity_poly.pdbx_strand_id
1 'polypeptide(L)' 'MLTDLQKKAVVQHILNLAGIAETRSTLSDNLTQEIDNLAEALDIECEFVPFDDDFPDPSIME' A
#
# COMPACT_ATOMS: atom_id res chain seq x y z
N MET A 1 -7.18 28.83 -16.38
CA MET A 1 -7.88 27.71 -17.07
C MET A 1 -6.81 26.87 -17.75
N LEU A 2 -6.84 25.54 -17.59
CA LEU A 2 -5.81 24.68 -18.21
C LEU A 2 -6.02 24.60 -19.74
N THR A 3 -4.92 24.60 -20.48
CA THR A 3 -4.93 24.30 -21.92
C THR A 3 -5.22 22.82 -22.14
N ASP A 4 -5.62 22.45 -23.36
CA ASP A 4 -5.92 21.05 -23.66
C ASP A 4 -4.69 20.14 -23.55
N LEU A 5 -3.50 20.65 -23.85
CA LEU A 5 -2.25 19.94 -23.60
C LEU A 5 -2.02 19.67 -22.11
N GLN A 6 -2.27 20.68 -21.26
CA GLN A 6 -2.15 20.54 -19.81
C GLN A 6 -3.19 19.55 -19.26
N LYS A 7 -4.44 19.60 -19.73
CA LYS A 7 -5.46 18.62 -19.35
C LYS A 7 -5.05 17.20 -19.70
N LYS A 8 -4.50 16.97 -20.91
CA LYS A 8 -4.02 15.65 -21.33
C LYS A 8 -2.88 15.15 -20.44
N ALA A 9 -1.94 16.01 -20.08
CA ALA A 9 -0.85 15.66 -19.17
C ALA A 9 -1.36 15.28 -17.77
N VAL A 10 -2.33 16.03 -17.25
CA VAL A 10 -2.97 15.73 -15.95
C VAL A 10 -3.70 14.39 -15.99
N VAL A 11 -4.50 14.12 -17.03
CA VAL A 11 -5.19 12.83 -17.19
C VAL A 11 -4.19 11.68 -17.25
N GLN A 12 -3.09 11.83 -18.01
CA GLN A 12 -2.06 10.79 -18.07
C GLN A 12 -1.41 10.56 -16.70
N HIS A 13 -1.13 11.63 -15.95
CA HIS A 13 -0.56 11.50 -14.62
C HIS A 13 -1.51 10.79 -13.64
N ILE A 14 -2.81 11.09 -13.70
CA ILE A 14 -3.84 10.41 -12.90
C ILE A 14 -3.88 8.91 -13.23
N LEU A 15 -3.84 8.54 -14.51
CA LEU A 15 -3.82 7.12 -14.91
C LEU A 15 -2.55 6.42 -14.44
N ASN A 16 -1.40 7.08 -14.49
CA ASN A 16 -0.15 6.53 -13.97
C ASN A 16 -0.24 6.30 -12.45
N LEU A 17 -0.80 7.25 -11.70
CA LEU A 17 -1.02 7.11 -10.26
C LEU A 17 -1.99 5.96 -9.93
N ALA A 18 -3.06 5.81 -10.72
CA ALA A 18 -4.01 4.71 -10.56
C ALA A 18 -3.32 3.35 -10.75
N GLY A 19 -2.48 3.19 -11.78
CA GLY A 19 -1.72 1.96 -11.98
C GLY A 19 -0.72 1.66 -10.86
N ILE A 20 -0.09 2.70 -10.29
CA ILE A 20 0.78 2.54 -9.11
C ILE A 20 -0.03 2.08 -7.89
N ALA A 21 -1.21 2.67 -7.67
CA ALA A 21 -2.09 2.30 -6.55
C ALA A 21 -2.56 0.84 -6.67
N GLU A 22 -2.97 0.42 -7.86
CA GLU A 22 -3.36 -0.98 -8.14
C GLU A 22 -2.20 -1.94 -7.88
N THR A 23 -1.00 -1.64 -8.40
CA THR A 23 0.20 -2.45 -8.17
C THR A 23 0.51 -2.59 -6.69
N ARG A 24 0.41 -1.50 -5.92
CA ARG A 24 0.63 -1.51 -4.47
C ARG A 24 -0.42 -2.31 -3.71
N SER A 25 -1.69 -2.24 -4.13
CA SER A 25 -2.77 -3.05 -3.56
C SER A 25 -2.47 -4.53 -3.73
N THR A 26 -2.14 -4.96 -4.95
CA THR A 26 -1.79 -6.37 -5.23
C THR A 26 -0.59 -6.84 -4.42
N LEU A 27 0.43 -6.01 -4.26
CA LEU A 27 1.59 -6.34 -3.41
C LEU A 27 1.20 -6.45 -1.94
N SER A 28 0.34 -5.57 -1.45
CA SER A 28 -0.18 -5.63 -0.07
C SER A 28 -0.98 -6.90 0.18
N ASP A 29 -1.84 -7.29 -0.76
CA ASP A 29 -2.64 -8.52 -0.66
C ASP A 29 -1.74 -9.76 -0.63
N ASN A 30 -0.71 -9.80 -1.49
CA ASN A 30 0.27 -10.90 -1.50
C ASN A 30 1.05 -10.99 -0.19
N LEU A 31 1.51 -9.85 0.35
CA LEU A 31 2.22 -9.80 1.64
C LEU A 31 1.32 -10.28 2.79
N THR A 32 0.05 -9.88 2.79
CA THR A 32 -0.93 -10.32 3.80
C THR A 32 -1.09 -11.83 3.73
N GLN A 33 -1.23 -12.40 2.52
CA GLN A 33 -1.33 -13.85 2.34
C GLN A 33 -0.08 -14.59 2.81
N GLU A 34 1.12 -14.06 2.56
CA GLU A 34 2.37 -14.66 3.05
C GLU A 34 2.45 -14.65 4.58
N ILE A 35 2.03 -13.55 5.22
CA ILE A 35 1.95 -13.43 6.68
C ILE A 35 0.96 -14.47 7.24
N ASP A 36 -0.23 -14.58 6.66
CA ASP A 36 -1.25 -15.54 7.10
C ASP A 36 -0.74 -16.99 6.97
N ASN A 37 -0.09 -17.31 5.85
CA ASN A 37 0.49 -18.64 5.63
C ASN A 37 1.58 -18.96 6.68
N LEU A 38 2.41 -17.98 7.05
CA LEU A 38 3.44 -18.16 8.07
C LEU A 38 2.82 -18.33 9.46
N ALA A 39 1.78 -17.56 9.78
CA ALA A 39 1.05 -17.68 11.03
C ALA A 39 0.42 -19.07 11.18
N GLU A 40 -0.26 -19.55 10.13
CA GLU A 40 -0.83 -20.90 10.09
C GLU A 40 0.24 -21.97 10.26
N ALA A 41 1.37 -21.87 9.53
CA ALA A 41 2.47 -22.83 9.62
C ALA A 41 3.11 -22.90 11.01
N LEU A 42 3.02 -21.83 11.80
CA LEU A 42 3.58 -21.73 13.14
C LEU A 42 2.52 -21.90 14.25
N ASP A 43 1.26 -22.15 13.91
CA ASP A 43 0.13 -22.22 14.85
C ASP A 43 0.01 -20.96 15.73
N ILE A 44 0.24 -19.79 15.13
CA ILE A 44 0.14 -18.48 15.77
C ILE A 44 -1.24 -17.90 15.46
N GLU A 45 -2.02 -17.62 16.51
CA GLU A 45 -3.22 -16.78 16.36
C GLU A 45 -2.80 -15.33 16.13
N CYS A 46 -3.06 -14.83 14.92
CA CYS A 46 -2.88 -13.42 14.59
C CYS A 46 -4.17 -12.65 14.89
N GLU A 47 -4.11 -11.72 15.85
CA GLU A 47 -5.14 -10.72 16.06
C GLU A 47 -4.69 -9.41 15.38
N PHE A 48 -5.59 -8.76 14.62
CA PHE A 48 -5.27 -7.46 14.04
C PHE A 48 -5.12 -6.44 15.16
N VAL A 49 -3.89 -6.02 15.43
CA VAL A 49 -3.59 -4.92 16.35
C VAL A 49 -3.45 -3.66 15.50
N PRO A 50 -4.38 -2.67 15.60
CA PRO A 50 -4.19 -1.41 14.91
C PRO A 50 -2.89 -0.76 15.38
N PHE A 51 -2.21 -0.05 14.48
CA PHE A 51 -1.02 0.72 14.83
C PHE A 51 -1.37 1.67 15.98
N ASP A 52 -0.69 1.53 17.11
CA ASP A 52 -0.78 2.47 18.23
C ASP A 52 0.14 3.69 17.97
N ASP A 53 -0.04 4.75 18.75
CA ASP A 53 0.78 5.97 18.65
C ASP A 53 2.28 5.69 18.97
N ASP A 54 2.59 4.55 19.57
CA ASP A 54 3.94 4.09 19.89
C ASP A 54 4.53 3.16 18.81
N PHE A 55 3.77 2.84 17.75
CA PHE A 55 4.27 2.00 16.67
C PHE A 55 5.39 2.76 15.97
N PRO A 56 6.59 2.18 15.86
CA PRO A 56 7.74 2.90 15.34
C PRO A 56 7.46 3.32 13.91
N ASP A 57 7.25 4.61 13.71
CA ASP A 57 7.15 5.17 12.37
C ASP A 57 8.51 4.93 11.70
N PRO A 58 8.56 4.11 10.65
CA PRO A 58 9.81 3.80 9.97
C PRO A 58 10.43 5.05 9.30
N SER A 59 9.70 6.17 9.21
CA SER A 59 10.23 7.46 8.76
C SER A 59 10.93 8.28 9.86
N ILE A 60 10.77 7.91 11.13
CA ILE A 60 11.42 8.57 12.28
C ILE A 60 12.71 7.83 12.69
N MET A 61 12.93 6.62 12.19
CA MET A 61 14.18 5.88 12.37
C MET A 61 15.24 6.33 11.35
N GLU A 62 15.81 7.51 11.58
CA GLU A 62 17.07 8.00 10.96
C GLU A 62 18.27 7.81 11.91
#